data_AF-A0A9W7YYY7-F1
#
_entry.id   AF-A0A9W7YYY7-F1
#
_cell.length_a   1.000
_cell.length_b   1.000
_cell.length_c   1.000
_cell.angle_alpha   90.00
_cell.angle_beta   90.00
_cell.angle_gamma   90.00
#
_symmetry.space_group_name_H-M   'P 1'
#
loop_
_entity.id
_entity.type
_entity.pdbx_description
1 polymer ?
#
loop_
_entity_poly.entity_id
_entity_poly.type
_entity_poly.pdbx_seq_one_letter_code
_entity_poly.pdbx_strand_id
1 'polypeptide(L)'
;MILCDSSSALGAFGARRTMATAPQKVPMSRHEPNKYINYQRIEDNLEVVRKRLSRPLTLSEKILYGHLDNAAEQDIQRGVSYLQLRPDRVVCQDATAQMALLQFMSAGIPEVAVPSSVHCDHLIL
;
A
#
# COMPACT_ATOMS: atom_id res chain seq x y z
N MET A 1 -39.68 -2.07 34.94
CA MET A 1 -39.29 -1.31 36.15
C MET A 1 -37.80 -1.54 36.31
N ILE A 2 -36.94 -0.82 35.59
CA ILE A 2 -36.66 0.61 35.72
C ILE A 2 -36.78 1.32 34.35
N LEU A 3 -37.38 2.50 34.41
CA LEU A 3 -37.69 3.45 33.33
C LEU A 3 -36.66 4.60 33.32
N CYS A 4 -36.65 5.35 32.21
CA CYS A 4 -36.13 6.72 32.01
C CYS A 4 -34.60 6.88 31.82
N ASP A 5 -34.09 7.69 30.87
CA ASP A 5 -34.74 8.81 30.19
C ASP A 5 -34.09 9.24 28.86
N SER A 6 -34.82 10.13 28.21
CA SER A 6 -34.80 10.61 26.84
C SER A 6 -33.87 11.81 26.53
N SER A 7 -33.53 11.95 25.25
CA SER A 7 -33.24 13.20 24.51
C SER A 7 -31.97 14.04 24.79
N SER A 8 -31.06 14.08 23.80
CA SER A 8 -30.51 15.30 23.14
C SER A 8 -29.32 14.87 22.26
N ALA A 9 -29.50 14.79 20.94
CA ALA A 9 -29.22 15.86 19.96
C ALA A 9 -27.71 16.14 19.74
N LEU A 10 -27.38 16.26 18.44
CA LEU A 10 -26.14 16.78 17.83
C LEU A 10 -24.98 15.81 17.60
N GLY A 11 -24.84 15.47 16.31
CA GLY A 11 -23.56 15.04 15.76
C GLY A 11 -23.75 14.27 14.46
N ALA A 12 -23.92 14.98 13.34
CA ALA A 12 -23.73 14.42 12.01
C ALA A 12 -22.24 14.03 11.84
N PHE A 13 -21.81 12.97 12.52
CA PHE A 13 -20.52 12.34 12.27
C PHE A 13 -20.69 11.55 10.97
N GLY A 14 -20.19 12.14 9.88
CA GLY A 14 -20.25 11.57 8.54
C GLY A 14 -19.94 10.08 8.57
N ALA A 15 -20.84 9.31 7.97
CA ALA A 15 -20.79 7.85 7.91
C ALA A 15 -19.35 7.37 7.68
N ARG A 16 -18.71 6.84 8.73
CA ARG A 16 -17.41 6.20 8.60
C ARG A 16 -17.62 5.00 7.68
N ARG A 17 -17.16 5.12 6.44
CA ARG A 17 -17.02 3.97 5.54
C ARG A 17 -16.03 3.01 6.21
N THR A 18 -16.54 1.93 6.77
CA THR A 18 -15.74 0.79 7.21
C THR A 18 -15.07 0.17 5.98
N MET A 19 -13.80 -0.25 6.12
CA MET A 19 -13.10 -0.92 5.04
C MET A 19 -13.69 -2.33 4.92
N ALA A 20 -14.13 -2.71 3.72
CA ALA A 20 -14.81 -3.98 3.46
C ALA A 20 -13.82 -5.14 3.24
N THR A 21 -12.75 -5.19 4.02
CA THR A 21 -11.62 -6.08 3.72
C THR A 21 -11.58 -7.21 4.73
N ALA A 22 -12.20 -8.33 4.37
CA ALA A 22 -12.04 -9.56 5.11
C ALA A 22 -10.64 -10.14 4.86
N PRO A 23 -10.01 -10.82 5.84
CA PRO A 23 -8.73 -11.48 5.66
C PRO A 23 -8.91 -12.73 4.78
N GLN A 24 -8.98 -12.53 3.46
CA GLN A 24 -9.08 -13.60 2.47
C GLN A 24 -7.74 -13.78 1.75
N LYS A 25 -7.27 -15.02 1.67
CA LYS A 25 -6.08 -15.37 0.89
C LYS A 25 -6.42 -15.36 -0.60
N VAL A 26 -6.21 -14.22 -1.24
CA VAL A 26 -6.38 -14.04 -2.69
C VAL A 26 -5.00 -13.92 -3.32
N PRO A 27 -4.65 -14.77 -4.32
CA PRO A 27 -3.37 -14.65 -5.02
C PRO A 27 -3.31 -13.34 -5.79
N MET A 28 -2.10 -12.74 -5.87
CA MET A 28 -1.88 -11.47 -6.53
C MET A 28 -2.11 -11.56 -8.04
N SER A 29 -1.69 -12.66 -8.65
CA SER A 29 -1.89 -12.93 -10.07
C SER A 29 -1.99 -14.43 -10.33
N ARG A 30 -2.36 -14.80 -11.56
CA ARG A 30 -2.32 -16.20 -12.01
C ARG A 30 -0.89 -16.76 -12.09
N HIS A 31 0.10 -15.89 -12.25
CA HIS A 31 1.51 -16.27 -12.42
C HIS A 31 2.22 -16.43 -11.07
N GLU A 32 1.72 -15.82 -10.00
CA GLU A 32 2.29 -15.95 -8.65
C GLU A 32 1.24 -16.52 -7.66
N PRO A 33 0.86 -17.82 -7.76
CA PRO A 33 -0.18 -18.40 -6.91
C PRO A 33 0.19 -18.43 -5.41
N ASN A 34 1.49 -18.36 -5.11
CA ASN A 34 2.03 -18.39 -3.74
C ASN A 34 2.24 -17.00 -3.13
N LYS A 35 1.86 -15.92 -3.84
CA LYS A 35 1.95 -14.54 -3.35
C LYS A 35 0.54 -13.99 -3.20
N TYR A 36 0.21 -13.51 -2.00
CA TYR A 36 -1.15 -13.07 -1.65
C TYR A 36 -1.22 -11.56 -1.47
N ILE A 37 -2.39 -10.99 -1.74
CA ILE A 37 -2.66 -9.57 -1.50
C ILE A 37 -2.80 -9.35 0.02
N ASN A 38 -2.04 -8.41 0.57
CA ASN A 38 -2.03 -8.13 2.01
C ASN A 38 -2.72 -6.80 2.35
N TYR A 39 -4.05 -6.82 2.27
CA TYR A 39 -4.84 -5.64 2.67
C TYR A 39 -4.80 -5.38 4.19
N GLN A 40 -4.58 -6.40 5.01
CA GLN A 40 -4.50 -6.25 6.47
C GLN A 40 -3.34 -5.32 6.85
N ARG A 41 -2.15 -5.54 6.28
CA ARG A 41 -0.99 -4.66 6.50
C ARG A 41 -1.29 -3.21 6.12
N ILE A 42 -1.99 -3.00 5.01
CA ILE A 42 -2.38 -1.66 4.56
C ILE A 42 -3.32 -1.02 5.58
N GLU A 43 -4.28 -1.78 6.10
CA GLU A 43 -5.22 -1.29 7.12
C GLU A 43 -4.51 -0.92 8.42
N ASP A 44 -3.65 -1.80 8.94
CA ASP A 44 -2.88 -1.58 10.17
C ASP A 44 -2.01 -0.30 10.05
N ASN A 45 -1.32 -0.13 8.92
CA ASN A 45 -0.53 1.06 8.64
C ASN A 45 -1.40 2.32 8.56
N LEU A 46 -2.58 2.23 7.94
CA LEU A 46 -3.50 3.36 7.84
C LEU A 46 -4.11 3.75 9.17
N GLU A 47 -4.34 2.82 10.09
CA GLU A 47 -4.78 3.15 11.45
C GLU A 47 -3.75 4.00 12.18
N VAL A 48 -2.47 3.60 12.11
CA VAL A 48 -1.36 4.36 12.71
C VAL A 48 -1.26 5.75 12.11
N VAL A 49 -1.29 5.85 10.77
CA VAL A 49 -1.17 7.14 10.08
C VAL A 49 -2.37 8.05 10.32
N ARG A 50 -3.59 7.51 10.41
CA ARG A 50 -4.80 8.28 10.76
C ARG A 50 -4.73 8.85 12.17
N LYS A 51 -4.20 8.08 13.14
CA LYS A 51 -3.99 8.56 14.51
C LYS A 51 -2.97 9.70 14.57
N ARG A 52 -1.93 9.66 13.73
CA ARG A 52 -0.87 10.69 13.68
C ARG A 52 -1.30 11.99 12.99
N LEU A 53 -1.95 11.90 11.83
CA LEU A 53 -2.24 13.08 10.99
C LEU A 53 -3.58 13.77 11.31
N SER A 54 -4.48 13.09 12.03
CA SER A 54 -5.79 13.60 12.49
C SER A 54 -6.60 14.39 11.44
N ARG A 55 -6.48 14.02 10.16
CA ARG A 55 -7.16 14.66 9.02
C ARG A 55 -7.67 13.60 8.04
N PRO A 56 -8.68 13.91 7.22
CA PRO A 56 -9.10 13.02 6.15
C PRO A 56 -7.96 12.81 5.14
N LEU A 57 -7.77 11.55 4.72
CA LEU A 57 -6.77 11.14 3.73
C LEU A 57 -7.42 10.94 2.37
N THR A 58 -6.75 11.39 1.31
CA THR A 58 -7.15 11.10 -0.08
C THR A 58 -6.90 9.63 -0.44
N LEU A 59 -7.43 9.16 -1.57
CA LEU A 59 -7.18 7.78 -2.02
C LEU A 59 -5.68 7.52 -2.25
N SER A 60 -5.00 8.43 -2.95
CA SER A 60 -3.56 8.31 -3.20
C SER A 60 -2.75 8.29 -1.90
N GLU A 61 -3.13 9.10 -0.91
CA GLU A 61 -2.50 9.06 0.41
C GLU A 61 -2.75 7.74 1.13
N LYS A 62 -3.95 7.16 1.02
CA LYS A 62 -4.24 5.86 1.63
C LYS A 62 -3.40 4.75 0.99
N ILE A 63 -3.23 4.79 -0.33
CA ILE A 63 -2.40 3.80 -1.03
C ILE A 63 -0.92 4.00 -0.64
N LEU A 64 -0.39 5.22 -0.72
CA LEU A 64 1.01 5.50 -0.40
C LEU A 64 1.33 5.19 1.07
N TYR A 65 0.54 5.73 2.01
CA TYR A 65 0.79 5.54 3.44
C TYR A 65 0.51 4.11 3.90
N GLY A 66 -0.35 3.37 3.19
CA GLY A 66 -0.55 1.94 3.41
C GLY A 66 0.71 1.10 3.13
N HIS A 67 1.55 1.53 2.19
CA HIS A 67 2.77 0.82 1.79
C HIS A 67 4.04 1.35 2.46
N LEU A 68 3.91 2.15 3.54
CA LEU A 68 5.07 2.57 4.32
C LEU A 68 5.77 1.35 4.94
N ASP A 69 7.10 1.45 5.04
CA ASP A 69 7.86 0.46 5.78
C ASP A 69 7.61 0.60 7.28
N ASN A 70 7.83 1.80 7.82
CA ASN A 70 7.57 2.13 9.21
C ASN A 70 6.55 3.28 9.33
N ALA A 71 5.27 2.94 9.49
CA ALA A 71 4.19 3.92 9.61
C ALA A 71 4.25 4.78 10.89
N ALA A 72 4.96 4.32 11.94
CA ALA A 72 5.02 5.02 13.23
C ALA A 72 6.05 6.15 13.23
N GLU A 73 7.22 5.92 12.66
CA GLU A 73 8.37 6.84 12.75
C GLU A 73 8.55 7.72 11.51
N GLN A 74 8.01 7.31 10.36
CA GLN A 74 8.17 8.03 9.10
C GLN A 74 7.67 9.48 9.21
N ASP A 75 8.49 10.44 8.77
CA ASP A 75 8.05 11.82 8.58
C ASP A 75 7.18 11.95 7.33
N ILE A 76 6.06 12.65 7.47
CA ILE A 76 5.00 12.75 6.45
C ILE A 76 4.70 14.23 6.20
N GLN A 77 5.46 14.83 5.27
CA GLN A 77 5.29 16.19 4.80
C GLN A 77 5.18 16.21 3.27
N ARG A 78 4.02 16.64 2.77
CA ARG A 78 3.75 16.68 1.33
C ARG A 78 4.78 17.58 0.63
N GLY A 79 5.45 17.05 -0.40
CA GLY A 79 6.41 17.79 -1.21
C GLY A 79 7.78 18.03 -0.54
N VAL A 80 7.99 17.52 0.67
CA VAL A 80 9.24 17.72 1.42
C VAL A 80 9.87 16.38 1.82
N SER A 81 9.10 15.50 2.46
CA SER A 81 9.63 14.25 3.02
C SER A 81 9.78 13.17 1.96
N TYR A 82 10.91 12.45 1.99
CA TYR A 82 11.08 11.20 1.26
C TYR A 82 10.42 10.04 2.00
N LEU A 83 9.49 9.34 1.34
CA LEU A 83 8.77 8.22 1.92
C LEU A 83 9.51 6.91 1.63
N GLN A 84 9.79 6.14 2.69
CA GLN A 84 10.29 4.78 2.53
C GLN A 84 9.11 3.83 2.32
N LEU A 85 8.97 3.36 1.08
CA LEU A 85 7.86 2.53 0.62
C LEU A 85 8.32 1.10 0.35
N ARG A 86 7.41 0.15 0.57
CA ARG A 86 7.55 -1.23 0.12
C ARG A 86 6.61 -1.49 -1.04
N PRO A 87 7.08 -1.38 -2.30
CA PRO A 87 6.27 -1.74 -3.45
C PRO A 87 5.97 -3.24 -3.47
N ASP A 88 4.78 -3.61 -3.94
CA ASP A 88 4.34 -5.01 -3.99
C ASP A 88 4.92 -5.79 -5.17
N ARG A 89 5.22 -5.11 -6.28
CA ARG A 89 5.79 -5.71 -7.50
C ARG A 89 6.61 -4.69 -8.28
N VAL A 90 7.50 -5.19 -9.14
CA VAL A 90 8.26 -4.39 -10.10
C VAL A 90 7.88 -4.81 -11.52
N VAL A 91 7.71 -3.84 -12.40
CA VAL A 91 7.49 -4.09 -13.84
C VAL A 91 8.47 -3.23 -14.61
N CYS A 92 9.24 -3.86 -15.50
CA CYS A 92 10.16 -3.17 -16.39
C CYS A 92 9.73 -3.39 -17.85
N GLN A 93 9.98 -2.39 -18.68
CA GLN A 93 9.85 -2.51 -20.14
C GLN A 93 11.20 -2.92 -20.73
N ASP A 94 11.25 -3.71 -21.80
CA ASP A 94 12.49 -4.21 -22.44
C ASP A 94 13.60 -3.15 -22.60
N ALA A 95 13.29 -1.95 -23.08
CA ALA A 95 14.26 -0.87 -23.24
C ALA A 95 14.89 -0.39 -21.90
N THR A 96 14.15 -0.48 -20.80
CA THR A 96 14.61 -0.06 -19.45
C THR A 96 15.10 -1.24 -18.61
N ALA A 97 14.60 -2.45 -18.90
CA ALA A 97 14.91 -3.68 -18.18
C ALA A 97 16.37 -4.09 -18.39
N GLN A 98 16.94 -3.86 -19.57
CA GLN A 98 18.34 -4.22 -19.87
C GLN A 98 19.31 -3.62 -18.84
N MET A 99 19.25 -2.31 -18.61
CA MET A 99 20.15 -1.66 -17.65
C MET A 99 19.79 -1.99 -16.20
N ALA A 100 18.50 -2.11 -15.88
CA ALA A 100 18.06 -2.50 -14.53
C ALA A 100 18.57 -3.89 -14.13
N LEU A 101 18.53 -4.86 -15.05
CA LEU A 101 19.03 -6.22 -14.82
C LEU A 101 20.55 -6.24 -14.69
N LEU A 102 21.29 -5.47 -15.51
CA LEU A 102 22.75 -5.36 -15.38
C LEU A 102 23.16 -4.80 -14.02
N GLN A 103 22.47 -3.77 -13.53
CA GLN A 103 22.70 -3.20 -12.20
C GLN A 103 22.36 -4.22 -11.10
N PHE A 104 21.27 -4.96 -11.26
CA PHE A 104 20.87 -6.00 -10.31
C PHE A 104 21.92 -7.14 -10.24
N MET A 105 22.43 -7.59 -11.38
CA MET A 105 23.53 -8.58 -11.44
C MET A 105 24.80 -8.05 -10.77
N SER A 106 25.10 -6.76 -10.98
CA SER A 106 26.29 -6.11 -10.38
C SER A 106 26.16 -5.93 -8.87
N ALA A 107 24.94 -5.88 -8.34
CA ALA A 107 24.69 -5.82 -6.89
C ALA A 107 24.96 -7.15 -6.17
N GLY A 108 25.20 -8.25 -6.90
CA GLY A 108 25.50 -9.57 -6.32
C GLY A 108 24.33 -10.22 -5.59
N ILE A 109 23.09 -9.80 -5.87
CA ILE A 109 21.88 -10.34 -5.25
C ILE A 109 21.42 -11.56 -6.06
N PRO A 110 21.18 -12.73 -5.43
CA PRO A 110 20.88 -13.97 -6.15
C PRO A 110 19.48 -14.01 -6.76
N GLU A 111 18.49 -13.37 -6.12
CA GLU A 111 17.10 -13.39 -6.57
C GLU A 111 16.35 -12.09 -6.22
N VAL A 112 15.30 -11.78 -6.98
CA VAL A 112 14.46 -10.60 -6.75
C VAL A 112 13.58 -10.78 -5.51
N ALA A 113 13.47 -9.74 -4.68
CA ALA A 113 12.72 -9.80 -3.43
C ALA A 113 11.19 -9.76 -3.62
N VAL A 114 10.71 -9.14 -4.69
CA VAL A 114 9.29 -8.99 -5.02
C VAL A 114 9.00 -9.51 -6.42
N PRO A 115 7.77 -9.97 -6.71
CA PRO A 115 7.37 -10.38 -8.05
C PRO A 115 7.75 -9.32 -9.08
N SER A 116 8.53 -9.74 -10.08
CA SER A 116 9.11 -8.84 -11.08
C SER A 116 8.85 -9.39 -12.46
N SER A 117 8.35 -8.56 -13.38
CA SER A 117 8.10 -8.93 -14.78
C SER A 117 8.76 -7.96 -15.75
N VAL A 118 9.22 -8.49 -16.88
CA VAL A 118 9.71 -7.71 -18.02
C VAL A 118 8.75 -7.91 -19.18
N HIS A 119 8.27 -6.81 -19.74
CA HIS A 119 7.45 -6.83 -20.96
C HIS A 119 8.34 -6.50 -22.16
N CYS A 120 8.28 -7.34 -23.20
CA CYS A 120 9.07 -7.19 -24.42
C CYS A 120 8.19 -6.68 -25.56
N ASP A 121 7.90 -5.39 -25.53
CA ASP A 121 6.94 -4.71 -26.40
C ASP A 121 7.50 -3.46 -27.11
N HIS A 122 8.71 -2.97 -26.80
CA HIS A 122 9.24 -1.75 -27.44
C HIS A 122 10.24 -2.04 -28.57
N LEU A 123 10.83 -3.23 -28.63
CA LEU A 123 11.93 -3.53 -29.57
C LEU A 123 11.53 -4.37 -30.80
N ILE A 124 10.23 -4.61 -30.99
CA ILE A 124 9.70 -5.25 -32.20
C ILE A 124 8.78 -4.26 -32.92
N LEU A 125 9.17 -3.87 -34.13
CA LEU A 125 8.38 -3.07 -35.09
C LEU A 125 7.48 -3.97 -35.95
#